data_AF-A0AAX6MK51-F1
#
_entry.id   AF-A0AAX6MK51-F1
#
_cell.length_a   1.000
_cell.length_b   1.000
_cell.length_c   1.000
_cell.angle_alpha   90.00
_cell.angle_beta   90.00
_cell.angle_gamma   90.00
#
_symmetry.space_group_name_H-M   'P 1'
#
loop_
_entity.id
_entity.type
_entity.pdbx_description
1 polymer ?
#
loop_
_entity_poly.entity_id
_entity_poly.type
_entity_poly.pdbx_seq_one_letter_code
_entity_poly.pdbx_strand_id
1 'polypeptide(L)'
;MPTTVGITAQGLAPLLPITGSFALPFSVYFGFLSMRVVYHRLKDQFFVGDNSSKNNDPNNKLYLASRCHQNFIENVPIALIIAAFAELNGANQKTLSNALTALLTFRILHVELGLINGLGLGRPIGYYGTMITTLWLSGYSAYLVKGYWGF
;
A
#
# COMPACT_ATOMS: atom_id res chain seq x y z
N MET A 1 -18.43 32.02 19.39
CA MET A 1 -16.95 32.11 19.46
C MET A 1 -16.39 30.78 18.97
N PRO A 2 -15.68 30.73 17.83
CA PRO A 2 -15.09 29.50 17.35
C PRO A 2 -13.68 29.39 17.91
N THR A 3 -13.50 28.63 18.98
CA THR A 3 -12.17 28.29 19.49
C THR A 3 -12.17 26.85 19.93
N THR A 4 -11.56 25.99 19.13
CA THR A 4 -10.39 25.21 19.55
C THR A 4 -9.67 24.74 18.29
N VAL A 5 -8.52 25.35 18.04
CA VAL A 5 -7.50 24.84 17.10
C VAL A 5 -6.56 24.00 17.95
N GLY A 6 -6.41 22.71 17.63
CA GLY A 6 -5.40 21.87 18.25
C GLY A 6 -5.76 21.29 19.62
N ILE A 7 -5.25 20.07 19.83
CA ILE A 7 -5.59 19.04 20.81
C ILE A 7 -5.88 19.58 22.24
N THR A 8 -7.16 19.56 22.62
CA THR A 8 -7.58 19.57 24.03
C THR A 8 -8.32 18.27 24.34
N ALA A 9 -7.59 17.23 24.73
CA ALA A 9 -8.17 16.12 25.49
C ALA A 9 -7.09 15.46 26.34
N GLN A 10 -7.27 15.55 27.65
CA GLN A 10 -6.39 15.08 28.73
C GLN A 10 -6.37 13.53 28.88
N GLY A 11 -6.47 12.77 27.79
CA GLY A 11 -6.44 11.31 27.75
C GLY A 11 -6.22 10.85 26.31
N LEU A 12 -5.05 10.26 26.03
CA LEU A 12 -4.61 9.88 24.69
C LEU A 12 -5.52 8.80 24.06
N ALA A 13 -6.64 9.20 23.45
CA ALA A 13 -7.19 8.41 22.36
C ALA A 13 -6.10 8.29 21.28
N PRO A 14 -5.96 7.13 20.60
CA PRO A 14 -4.99 7.01 19.51
C PRO A 14 -5.26 8.12 18.50
N LEU A 15 -4.20 8.80 18.04
CA LEU A 15 -4.33 9.86 17.03
C LEU A 15 -4.68 9.31 15.64
N LEU A 16 -4.32 8.03 15.38
CA LEU A 16 -4.58 7.31 14.14
C LEU A 16 -4.99 5.84 14.41
N PRO A 17 -6.12 5.58 15.09
CA PRO A 17 -6.53 4.23 15.45
C PRO A 17 -6.75 3.34 14.22
N ILE A 18 -7.25 3.90 13.11
CA ILE A 18 -7.60 3.13 11.92
C ILE A 18 -6.34 2.86 11.10
N THR A 19 -5.61 3.91 10.73
CA THR A 19 -4.36 3.74 9.96
C THR A 19 -3.36 2.87 10.73
N GLY A 20 -3.29 3.02 12.06
CA GLY A 20 -2.48 2.16 12.93
C GLY A 20 -2.92 0.69 12.92
N SER A 21 -4.22 0.41 12.92
CA SER A 21 -4.75 -0.96 12.83
C SER A 21 -4.39 -1.63 11.50
N PHE A 22 -4.41 -0.87 10.40
CA PHE A 22 -4.02 -1.37 9.07
C PHE A 22 -2.49 -1.43 8.86
N ALA A 23 -1.68 -0.70 9.63
CA ALA A 23 -0.23 -0.78 9.54
C ALA A 23 0.29 -2.21 9.82
N LEU A 24 -0.36 -2.95 10.72
CA LEU A 24 -0.01 -4.34 11.03
C LEU A 24 -0.15 -5.24 9.78
N PRO A 25 -1.32 -5.43 9.15
CA PRO A 25 -1.44 -6.31 7.98
C PRO A 25 -0.56 -5.85 6.80
N PHE A 26 -0.38 -4.54 6.58
CA PHE A 26 0.54 -4.05 5.54
C PHE A 26 2.00 -4.41 5.82
N SER A 27 2.46 -4.30 7.07
CA SER A 27 3.83 -4.65 7.46
C SER A 27 4.09 -6.16 7.40
N VAL A 28 3.13 -6.98 7.82
CA VAL A 28 3.20 -8.44 7.71
C VAL A 28 3.31 -8.85 6.24
N TYR A 29 2.50 -8.26 5.38
CA TYR A 29 2.53 -8.56 3.95
C TYR A 29 3.82 -8.07 3.28
N PHE A 30 4.34 -6.91 3.67
CA PHE A 30 5.66 -6.43 3.26
C PHE A 30 6.76 -7.44 3.63
N GLY A 31 6.76 -7.93 4.87
CA GLY A 31 7.69 -8.95 5.35
C GLY A 31 7.61 -10.24 4.54
N PHE A 32 6.39 -10.73 4.28
CA PHE A 32 6.16 -11.90 3.44
C PHE A 32 6.76 -11.75 2.03
N LEU A 33 6.55 -10.59 1.41
CA LEU A 33 7.06 -10.32 0.06
C LEU A 33 8.59 -10.19 0.05
N SER A 34 9.17 -9.58 1.10
CA SER A 34 10.62 -9.51 1.29
C SER A 34 11.25 -10.91 1.47
N MET A 35 10.64 -11.76 2.30
CA MET A 35 11.07 -13.15 2.50
C MET A 35 11.03 -13.95 1.19
N ARG A 36 10.02 -13.73 0.34
CA ARG A 36 9.93 -14.37 -0.98
C ARG A 36 11.12 -14.00 -1.88
N VAL A 37 11.54 -12.72 -1.88
CA VAL A 37 12.74 -12.29 -2.62
C VAL A 37 13.99 -12.96 -2.07
N VAL A 38 14.18 -12.96 -0.75
CA VAL A 38 15.35 -13.60 -0.11
C VAL A 38 15.39 -15.10 -0.39
N TYR A 39 14.25 -15.78 -0.32
CA TYR A 39 14.14 -17.21 -0.65
C TYR A 39 14.63 -17.51 -2.08
N HIS A 40 14.21 -16.70 -3.06
CA HIS A 40 14.68 -16.87 -4.45
C HIS A 40 16.17 -16.55 -4.61
N ARG A 41 16.70 -15.53 -3.92
CA ARG A 41 18.15 -15.23 -3.94
C ARG A 41 19.00 -16.37 -3.39
N LEU A 42 18.57 -16.96 -2.28
CA LEU A 42 19.26 -18.10 -1.66
C LEU A 42 19.16 -19.36 -2.53
N LYS A 43 17.99 -19.63 -3.10
CA LYS A 43 17.77 -20.80 -3.96
C LYS A 43 18.61 -20.74 -5.23
N ASP A 44 18.67 -19.58 -5.87
CA ASP A 44 19.36 -19.43 -7.14
C ASP A 44 20.85 -19.04 -6.97
N GLN A 45 21.35 -19.01 -5.71
CA GLN A 45 22.73 -18.66 -5.33
C GLN A 45 23.21 -17.33 -5.94
N PHE A 46 22.26 -16.42 -6.17
CA PHE A 46 22.49 -15.12 -6.80
C PHE A 46 22.27 -14.03 -5.76
N PHE A 47 23.37 -13.54 -5.19
CA PHE A 47 23.32 -12.61 -4.06
C PHE A 47 23.13 -11.14 -4.47
N VAL A 48 23.52 -10.79 -5.69
CA VAL A 48 23.45 -9.42 -6.24
C VAL A 48 22.97 -9.46 -7.68
N GLY A 49 21.93 -8.69 -7.99
CA GLY A 49 21.37 -8.54 -9.33
C GLY A 49 19.91 -8.97 -9.44
N ASP A 50 19.26 -8.53 -10.52
CA ASP A 50 17.84 -8.77 -10.78
C ASP A 50 17.58 -9.92 -11.75
N ASN A 51 18.65 -10.54 -12.28
CA ASN A 51 18.55 -11.56 -13.32
C ASN A 51 19.41 -12.78 -12.98
N SER A 52 18.85 -13.74 -12.26
CA SER A 52 19.52 -15.01 -11.94
C SER A 52 19.70 -15.97 -13.14
N SER A 53 19.14 -15.67 -14.31
CA SER A 53 19.20 -16.58 -15.44
C SER A 53 20.38 -16.27 -16.34
N LYS A 54 21.26 -17.26 -16.57
CA LYS A 54 22.37 -17.21 -17.53
C LYS A 54 21.91 -17.04 -18.99
N ASN A 55 20.63 -17.28 -19.27
CA ASN A 55 19.97 -17.04 -20.55
C ASN A 55 18.75 -16.17 -20.27
N ASN A 56 18.48 -15.14 -21.06
CA ASN A 56 17.34 -14.21 -20.94
C ASN A 56 15.96 -14.91 -20.90
N ASP A 57 15.64 -15.57 -19.80
CA ASP A 57 14.43 -16.37 -19.63
C ASP A 57 13.32 -15.43 -19.14
N PRO A 58 12.22 -15.24 -19.90
CA PRO A 58 11.16 -14.30 -19.55
C PRO A 58 10.39 -14.67 -18.26
N ASN A 59 10.66 -15.86 -17.70
CA ASN A 59 10.06 -16.37 -16.46
C ASN A 59 11.01 -16.36 -15.26
N ASN A 60 11.92 -15.39 -15.18
CA ASN A 60 12.80 -15.26 -14.02
C ASN A 60 12.00 -14.94 -12.74
N LYS A 61 11.83 -15.95 -11.88
CA LYS A 61 11.05 -15.87 -10.64
C LYS A 61 11.64 -14.85 -9.66
N LEU A 62 12.98 -14.70 -9.64
CA LEU A 62 13.65 -13.69 -8.83
C LEU A 62 13.31 -12.27 -9.30
N TYR A 63 13.35 -12.03 -10.61
CA TYR A 63 12.97 -10.74 -11.20
C TYR A 63 11.52 -10.37 -10.86
N LEU A 64 10.60 -11.32 -11.02
CA LEU A 64 9.18 -11.11 -10.71
C LEU A 64 8.98 -10.81 -9.22
N ALA A 65 9.60 -11.57 -8.31
CA ALA A 65 9.52 -11.32 -6.88
C ALA A 65 10.07 -9.93 -6.50
N SER A 66 11.22 -9.54 -7.07
CA SER A 66 11.86 -8.23 -6.84
C SER A 66 10.94 -7.08 -7.30
N ARG A 67 10.39 -7.17 -8.52
CA ARG A 67 9.47 -6.17 -9.07
C ARG A 67 8.21 -5.98 -8.25
N CYS A 68 7.71 -7.06 -7.64
CA CYS A 68 6.51 -6.98 -6.83
C CYS A 68 6.78 -6.38 -5.46
N HIS A 69 7.94 -6.71 -4.87
CA HIS A 69 8.40 -6.03 -3.66
C HIS A 69 8.58 -4.53 -3.88
N GLN A 70 9.23 -4.12 -4.98
CA GLN A 70 9.36 -2.72 -5.36
C GLN A 70 8.01 -2.04 -5.60
N ASN A 71 7.08 -2.69 -6.32
CA ASN A 71 5.78 -2.07 -6.55
C ASN A 71 5.00 -1.83 -5.26
N PHE A 72 5.14 -2.74 -4.29
CA PHE A 72 4.53 -2.57 -2.97
C PHE A 72 5.13 -1.38 -2.22
N ILE A 73 6.47 -1.28 -2.15
CA ILE A 73 7.15 -0.20 -1.41
C ILE A 73 6.97 1.19 -2.04
N GLU A 74 6.80 1.26 -3.36
CA GLU A 74 6.61 2.54 -4.06
C GLU A 74 5.24 3.17 -3.80
N ASN A 75 4.22 2.35 -3.55
CA ASN A 75 2.84 2.80 -3.64
C ASN A 75 2.07 2.65 -2.32
N VAL A 76 2.35 1.62 -1.50
CA VAL A 76 1.64 1.40 -0.24
C VAL A 76 2.00 2.44 0.83
N PRO A 77 3.27 2.82 1.04
CA PRO A 77 3.62 3.86 2.00
C PRO A 77 2.96 5.20 1.68
N ILE A 78 2.91 5.59 0.39
CA ILE A 78 2.24 6.82 -0.05
C ILE A 78 0.75 6.76 0.29
N ALA A 79 0.08 5.64 0.01
CA ALA A 79 -1.34 5.49 0.32
C ALA A 79 -1.62 5.52 1.83
N LEU A 80 -0.75 4.94 2.67
CA LEU A 80 -0.86 5.00 4.12
C LEU A 80 -0.63 6.42 4.67
N ILE A 81 0.30 7.18 4.09
CA ILE A 81 0.53 8.59 4.45
C ILE A 81 -0.71 9.43 4.12
N ILE A 82 -1.31 9.23 2.95
CA ILE A 82 -2.55 9.93 2.56
C ILE A 82 -3.71 9.54 3.48
N ALA A 83 -3.84 8.25 3.81
CA ALA A 83 -4.85 7.78 4.76
C ALA A 83 -4.65 8.39 6.16
N ALA A 84 -3.41 8.53 6.61
CA ALA A 84 -3.07 9.19 7.86
C ALA A 84 -3.49 10.67 7.85
N PHE A 85 -3.21 11.39 6.76
CA PHE A 85 -3.68 12.77 6.62
C PHE A 85 -5.21 12.85 6.59
N ALA A 86 -5.90 11.94 5.89
CA ALA A 86 -7.36 11.93 5.87
C ALA A 86 -7.93 11.70 7.28
N GLU A 87 -7.37 10.76 8.05
CA GLU A 87 -7.78 10.47 9.43
C GLU A 87 -7.60 11.68 10.35
N LEU A 88 -6.45 12.35 10.28
CA LEU A 88 -6.16 13.56 11.06
C LEU A 88 -7.08 14.73 10.71
N ASN A 89 -7.57 14.80 9.48
CA ASN A 89 -8.53 15.82 9.02
C ASN A 89 -9.99 15.45 9.32
N GLY A 90 -10.26 14.39 10.09
CA GLY A 90 -11.61 14.02 10.51
C GLY A 90 -12.39 13.17 9.50
N ALA A 91 -11.68 12.37 8.70
CA ALA A 91 -12.31 11.38 7.82
C ALA A 91 -13.28 10.44 8.56
N ASN A 92 -14.34 10.01 7.86
CA ASN A 92 -15.26 9.02 8.41
C ASN A 92 -14.55 7.66 8.58
N GLN A 93 -14.63 7.11 9.79
CA GLN A 93 -13.98 5.87 10.18
C GLN A 93 -14.34 4.69 9.27
N LYS A 94 -15.63 4.53 8.93
CA LYS A 94 -16.09 3.41 8.09
C LYS A 94 -15.55 3.51 6.66
N THR A 95 -15.56 4.72 6.12
CA THR A 95 -15.09 4.96 4.75
C THR A 95 -13.59 4.75 4.63
N LEU A 96 -12.81 5.21 5.61
CA LEU A 96 -11.37 5.02 5.65
C LEU A 96 -10.99 3.54 5.82
N SER A 97 -11.67 2.82 6.72
CA SER A 97 -11.47 1.39 6.91
C SER A 97 -11.79 0.59 5.64
N ASN A 98 -12.87 0.92 4.94
CA ASN A 98 -13.24 0.27 3.69
C ASN A 98 -12.21 0.53 2.58
N ALA A 99 -11.71 1.77 2.47
CA ALA A 99 -10.69 2.13 1.49
C ALA A 99 -9.37 1.41 1.75
N LEU A 100 -8.91 1.32 3.00
CA LEU A 100 -7.69 0.60 3.37
C LEU A 100 -7.83 -0.91 3.18
N THR A 101 -9.00 -1.48 3.50
CA THR A 101 -9.29 -2.90 3.25
C THR A 101 -9.32 -3.21 1.76
N ALA A 102 -9.94 -2.34 0.95
CA ALA A 102 -9.95 -2.48 -0.50
C ALA A 102 -8.53 -2.40 -1.06
N LEU A 103 -7.71 -1.46 -0.59
CA LEU A 103 -6.31 -1.33 -0.99
C LEU A 103 -5.53 -2.61 -0.69
N LEU A 104 -5.64 -3.14 0.53
CA LEU A 104 -5.00 -4.40 0.92
C LEU A 104 -5.45 -5.56 0.02
N THR A 105 -6.75 -5.66 -0.26
CA THR A 105 -7.32 -6.70 -1.12
C THR A 105 -6.77 -6.60 -2.55
N PHE A 106 -6.73 -5.39 -3.14
CA PHE A 106 -6.13 -5.19 -4.46
C PHE A 106 -4.64 -5.55 -4.49
N ARG A 107 -3.91 -5.36 -3.38
CA ARG A 107 -2.51 -5.79 -3.27
C ARG A 107 -2.32 -7.29 -3.24
N ILE A 108 -3.18 -7.98 -2.49
CA ILE A 108 -3.15 -9.44 -2.44
C ILE A 108 -3.52 -9.99 -3.82
N LEU A 109 -4.57 -9.48 -4.47
CA LEU A 109 -4.96 -9.88 -5.82
C LEU A 109 -3.86 -9.58 -6.86
N HIS A 110 -3.20 -8.43 -6.77
CA HIS A 110 -2.10 -8.08 -7.69
C HIS A 110 -0.95 -9.10 -7.62
N VAL A 111 -0.59 -9.53 -6.42
CA VAL A 111 0.55 -10.43 -6.23
C VAL A 111 0.15 -11.89 -6.45
N GLU A 112 -0.90 -12.37 -5.80
CA GLU A 112 -1.26 -13.79 -5.83
C GLU A 112 -1.90 -14.19 -7.16
N LEU A 113 -2.77 -13.36 -7.76
CA LEU A 113 -3.36 -13.66 -9.07
C LEU A 113 -2.54 -13.10 -10.25
N GLY A 114 -1.72 -12.07 -10.02
CA GLY A 114 -0.90 -11.46 -11.06
C GLY A 114 0.48 -12.09 -11.26
N LEU A 115 1.12 -12.67 -10.21
CA LEU A 115 2.46 -13.28 -10.35
C LEU A 115 2.44 -14.76 -10.66
N ILE A 116 1.47 -15.52 -10.14
CA ILE A 116 1.55 -16.98 -10.22
C ILE A 116 1.52 -17.48 -11.68
N ASN A 117 0.95 -16.71 -12.61
CA ASN A 117 0.74 -17.15 -13.99
C ASN A 117 1.44 -16.32 -15.09
N GLY A 118 2.26 -15.31 -14.77
CA GLY A 118 3.03 -14.51 -15.76
C GLY A 118 2.22 -13.66 -16.75
N LEU A 119 0.94 -13.99 -16.99
CA LEU A 119 -0.03 -13.42 -17.92
C LEU A 119 -1.40 -13.15 -17.25
N GLY A 120 -1.47 -13.24 -15.92
CA GLY A 120 -2.73 -13.17 -15.18
C GLY A 120 -3.39 -11.80 -15.24
N LEU A 121 -4.69 -11.76 -15.57
CA LEU A 121 -5.56 -10.58 -15.51
C LEU A 121 -5.54 -9.86 -14.14
N GLY A 122 -5.01 -10.48 -13.09
CA GLY A 122 -4.79 -9.86 -11.77
C GLY A 122 -3.77 -8.71 -11.78
N ARG A 123 -2.85 -8.66 -12.75
CA ARG A 123 -1.86 -7.57 -12.88
C ARG A 123 -2.49 -6.20 -13.13
N PRO A 124 -3.30 -6.01 -14.20
CA PRO A 124 -3.98 -4.74 -14.45
C PRO A 124 -5.02 -4.44 -13.36
N ILE A 125 -5.81 -5.42 -12.92
CA ILE A 125 -6.85 -5.21 -11.91
C ILE A 125 -6.24 -4.71 -10.59
N GLY A 126 -5.17 -5.34 -10.13
CA GLY A 126 -4.49 -4.92 -8.90
C GLY A 126 -3.79 -3.57 -9.03
N TYR A 127 -3.19 -3.27 -10.20
CA TYR A 127 -2.54 -2.00 -10.46
C TYR A 127 -3.54 -0.84 -10.53
N TYR A 128 -4.56 -0.96 -11.38
CA TYR A 128 -5.59 0.07 -11.52
C TYR A 128 -6.43 0.19 -10.25
N GLY A 129 -6.74 -0.92 -9.57
CA GLY A 129 -7.44 -0.90 -8.29
C GLY A 129 -6.65 -0.13 -7.22
N THR A 130 -5.32 -0.34 -7.15
CA THR A 130 -4.47 0.45 -6.24
C THR A 130 -4.48 1.92 -6.63
N MET A 131 -4.25 2.25 -7.91
CA MET A 131 -4.21 3.65 -8.37
C MET A 131 -5.52 4.38 -8.12
N ILE A 132 -6.65 3.76 -8.44
CA ILE A 132 -7.99 4.31 -8.19
C ILE A 132 -8.20 4.53 -6.70
N THR A 133 -7.82 3.57 -5.84
CA THR A 133 -7.98 3.69 -4.39
C THR A 133 -7.10 4.80 -3.81
N THR A 134 -5.85 4.92 -4.26
CA THR A 134 -4.94 6.00 -3.83
C THR A 134 -5.41 7.37 -4.31
N LEU A 135 -5.86 7.49 -5.57
CA LEU A 135 -6.42 8.72 -6.11
C LEU A 135 -7.71 9.12 -5.37
N TRP A 136 -8.55 8.14 -5.07
CA TRP A 136 -9.77 8.37 -4.30
C TRP A 136 -9.46 8.84 -2.87
N LEU A 137 -8.50 8.21 -2.18
CA LEU A 137 -8.03 8.66 -0.86
C LEU A 137 -7.43 10.07 -0.93
N SER A 138 -6.64 10.37 -1.96
CA SER A 138 -6.06 11.69 -2.17
C SER A 138 -7.13 12.75 -2.40
N GLY A 139 -8.12 12.46 -3.24
CA GLY A 139 -9.25 13.36 -3.51
C GLY A 139 -10.12 13.57 -2.27
N TYR A 140 -10.35 12.51 -1.50
CA TYR A 140 -11.10 12.59 -0.24
C TYR A 140 -10.35 13.44 0.80
N SER A 141 -9.03 13.24 0.94
CA SER A 141 -8.19 14.07 1.81
C SER A 141 -8.20 15.55 1.36
N ALA A 142 -8.12 15.82 0.05
CA ALA A 142 -8.18 17.18 -0.47
C ALA A 142 -9.56 17.82 -0.23
N TYR A 143 -10.65 17.06 -0.38
CA TYR A 143 -12.01 17.53 -0.09
C TYR A 143 -12.20 17.94 1.37
N LEU A 144 -11.60 17.22 2.32
CA LEU A 144 -11.64 17.57 3.75
C LEU A 144 -10.94 18.90 4.03
N VAL A 145 -9.89 19.21 3.27
CA VAL A 145 -9.05 20.42 3.43
C VAL A 145 -9.47 21.55 2.49
N LYS A 146 -10.56 21.40 1.73
CA LYS A 146 -11.02 22.37 0.72
C LYS A 146 -11.15 23.81 1.23
N GLY A 147 -11.51 23.99 2.50
CA GLY A 147 -11.65 25.31 3.13
C GLY A 147 -10.33 26.09 3.25
N TYR A 148 -9.18 25.41 3.18
CA TYR A 148 -7.86 26.06 3.17
C TYR A 148 -7.41 26.49 1.77
N TRP A 149 -8.15 26.11 0.72
CA TRP A 149 -7.79 26.42 -0.67
C TRP A 149 -8.28 27.81 -1.10
N GLY A 150 -9.00 28.53 -0.22
CA GLY A 150 -9.40 29.91 -0.47
C GLY A 150 -10.61 30.08 -1.39
N PHE A 151 -11.43 29.03 -1.55
CA PHE A 151 -12.70 29.05 -2.28
C PHE A 151 -13.87 28.69 -1.36
#